data_AF-A0A2N1TQ28-F1
#
_entry.id   AF-A0A2N1TQ28-F1
#
_cell.length_a   1.000
_cell.length_b   1.000
_cell.length_c   1.000
_cell.angle_alpha   90.00
_cell.angle_beta   90.00
_cell.angle_gamma   90.00
#
_symmetry.space_group_name_H-M   'P 1'
#
loop_
_entity.id
_entity.type
_entity.pdbx_description
1 polymer ?
#
loop_
_entity_poly.entity_id
_entity_poly.type
_entity_poly.pdbx_seq_one_letter_code
_entity_poly.pdbx_strand_id
1 'polypeptide(L)'
;MKNEQSNEIKPKFKYFNSIGKIILIFFIGFSVYLFISTMMMIFLTKSSREIKVPDVVGKQFTDVYNSLIRKGITPEIKFYDVTDIENGMILNQYPENGTIITEDTPLKLVVSRSGRSIEVPNLIGSNLPIARNKLKNMQYHGRSASISTGIVSYIPSQKTAENIVISQFPKAGDTITPDRKVNLLVSAGSIKDDGRIPPVEGQSIDICYDLLTAKGITIIQDIAETGNQGNSGIVLAQNPPKGSPLTANAVINLKVAWYPLTEHPYHAYEKVDYTIDEDQGEGLYEVLIDDNDSKRIRFSRKMKSGQNIRFIYHRTGNARISIMKDKKVIHIMGVSVEEFD
;
A
#
# COMPACT_ATOMS: atom_id res chain seq x y z
N MET A 1 -8.38 -50.40 -117.28
CA MET A 1 -9.11 -49.17 -116.90
C MET A 1 -8.55 -48.66 -115.57
N LYS A 2 -8.31 -47.35 -115.49
CA LYS A 2 -7.80 -46.55 -114.37
C LYS A 2 -8.28 -46.99 -112.98
N ASN A 3 -7.40 -46.93 -111.96
CA ASN A 3 -7.39 -45.78 -111.03
C ASN A 3 -6.21 -45.84 -110.06
N GLU A 4 -5.53 -44.69 -109.94
CA GLU A 4 -4.57 -44.32 -108.90
C GLU A 4 -5.26 -44.10 -107.55
N GLN A 5 -4.53 -44.32 -106.45
CA GLN A 5 -4.57 -43.56 -105.19
C GLN A 5 -3.40 -44.04 -104.31
N SER A 6 -2.25 -43.35 -104.34
CA SER A 6 -1.87 -42.17 -103.54
C SER A 6 -1.21 -42.55 -102.20
N ASN A 7 0.10 -42.31 -102.14
CA ASN A 7 0.98 -42.40 -100.98
C ASN A 7 0.51 -41.54 -99.79
N GLU A 8 0.53 -42.10 -98.59
CA GLU A 8 0.76 -41.34 -97.35
C GLU A 8 2.13 -41.71 -96.77
N ILE A 9 3.12 -40.84 -96.96
CA ILE A 9 4.39 -40.90 -96.25
C ILE A 9 4.17 -40.25 -94.89
N LYS A 10 4.01 -41.06 -93.83
CA LYS A 10 4.05 -40.57 -92.45
C LYS A 10 5.48 -40.14 -92.11
N PRO A 11 5.77 -38.87 -91.78
CA PRO A 11 7.08 -38.51 -91.28
C PRO A 11 7.24 -39.10 -89.88
N LYS A 12 8.05 -40.15 -89.74
CA LYS A 12 8.57 -40.57 -88.43
C LYS A 12 9.53 -39.48 -87.94
N PHE A 13 9.02 -38.50 -87.19
CA PHE A 13 9.84 -37.56 -86.43
C PHE A 13 10.60 -38.31 -85.34
N LYS A 14 11.76 -38.83 -85.72
CA LYS A 14 12.69 -39.55 -84.85
C LYS A 14 13.79 -38.57 -84.43
N TYR A 15 13.47 -37.54 -83.65
CA TYR A 15 14.47 -36.67 -83.00
C TYR A 15 13.91 -35.76 -81.87
N PHE A 16 13.10 -36.27 -80.94
CA PHE A 16 12.77 -35.48 -79.73
C PHE A 16 12.37 -36.33 -78.49
N ASN A 17 13.14 -37.39 -78.16
CA ASN A 17 12.74 -38.32 -77.09
C ASN A 17 13.30 -38.05 -75.68
N SER A 18 14.24 -37.10 -75.51
CA SER A 18 14.77 -36.71 -74.18
C SER A 18 14.96 -35.20 -74.00
N ILE A 19 15.54 -34.50 -74.98
CA ILE A 19 15.88 -33.07 -74.86
C ILE A 19 14.63 -32.19 -74.76
N GLY A 20 13.58 -32.45 -75.53
CA GLY A 20 12.34 -31.68 -75.44
C GLY A 20 11.56 -31.90 -74.16
N LYS A 21 11.68 -33.08 -73.54
CA LYS A 21 11.11 -33.34 -72.22
C LYS A 21 11.86 -32.55 -71.15
N ILE A 22 13.18 -32.45 -71.25
CA ILE A 22 14.00 -31.63 -70.35
C ILE A 22 13.67 -30.14 -70.54
N ILE A 23 13.55 -29.66 -71.77
CA ILE A 23 13.15 -28.28 -72.07
C ILE A 23 11.73 -28.01 -71.54
N LEU A 24 10.79 -28.94 -71.71
CA LEU A 24 9.43 -28.81 -71.21
C LEU A 24 9.36 -28.81 -69.68
N ILE A 25 10.09 -29.69 -69.00
CA ILE A 25 10.21 -29.72 -67.53
C ILE A 25 10.83 -28.42 -67.02
N PHE A 26 11.89 -27.93 -67.69
CA PHE A 26 12.52 -26.66 -67.36
C PHE A 26 11.53 -25.49 -67.53
N PHE A 27 10.77 -25.47 -68.62
CA PHE A 27 9.78 -24.41 -68.88
C PHE A 27 8.62 -24.43 -67.87
N ILE A 28 8.16 -25.63 -67.49
CA ILE A 28 7.13 -25.80 -66.45
C ILE A 28 7.68 -25.35 -65.09
N GLY A 29 8.89 -25.78 -64.72
CA GLY A 29 9.53 -25.38 -63.47
C GLY A 29 9.77 -23.87 -63.41
N PHE A 30 10.22 -23.27 -64.51
CA PHE A 30 10.42 -21.82 -64.63
C PHE A 30 9.09 -21.06 -64.53
N SER A 31 8.01 -21.56 -65.15
CA SER A 31 6.67 -20.98 -65.05
C SER A 31 6.11 -21.05 -63.62
N VAL A 32 6.25 -22.18 -62.94
CA VAL A 32 5.85 -22.35 -61.53
C VAL A 32 6.67 -21.43 -60.63
N TYR A 33 7.98 -21.31 -60.87
CA TYR A 33 8.85 -20.38 -60.15
C TYR A 33 8.41 -18.93 -60.31
N LEU A 34 8.12 -18.48 -61.54
CA LEU A 34 7.62 -17.13 -61.80
C LEU A 34 6.25 -16.90 -61.16
N PHE A 35 5.36 -17.89 -61.18
CA PHE A 35 4.05 -17.80 -60.55
C PHE A 35 4.14 -17.68 -59.02
N ILE A 36 4.99 -18.49 -58.38
CA ILE A 36 5.24 -18.41 -56.94
C ILE A 36 5.93 -17.08 -56.59
N SER A 37 6.93 -16.68 -57.37
CA SER A 37 7.66 -15.43 -57.16
C SER A 37 6.75 -14.20 -57.28
N THR A 38 5.86 -14.16 -58.28
CA THR A 38 4.88 -13.07 -58.45
C THR A 38 3.82 -13.07 -57.35
N MET A 39 3.30 -14.24 -56.95
CA MET A 39 2.43 -14.35 -55.78
C MET A 39 3.09 -13.86 -54.49
N MET A 40 4.36 -14.23 -54.27
CA MET A 40 5.16 -13.75 -53.14
C MET A 40 5.36 -12.24 -53.18
N MET A 41 5.64 -11.69 -54.37
CA MET A 41 5.84 -10.26 -54.58
C MET A 41 4.55 -9.47 -54.31
N ILE A 42 3.39 -9.97 -54.76
CA ILE A 42 2.07 -9.39 -54.47
C ILE A 42 1.76 -9.42 -52.97
N PHE A 43 2.11 -10.50 -52.26
CA PHE A 43 1.98 -10.56 -50.80
C PHE A 43 2.90 -9.56 -50.09
N LEU A 44 4.11 -9.35 -50.59
CA LEU A 44 5.10 -8.42 -50.02
C LEU A 44 4.84 -6.94 -50.37
N THR A 45 4.16 -6.64 -51.48
CA THR A 45 3.89 -5.26 -51.95
C THR A 45 2.47 -4.77 -51.67
N LYS A 46 1.67 -5.51 -50.90
CA LYS A 46 0.35 -5.04 -50.47
C LYS A 46 0.54 -3.79 -49.60
N SER A 47 0.27 -2.61 -50.17
CA SER A 47 0.33 -1.32 -49.46
C SER A 47 -0.62 -1.38 -48.26
N SER A 48 -0.07 -1.33 -47.05
CA SER A 48 -0.88 -1.28 -45.83
C SER A 48 -1.60 0.05 -45.78
N ARG A 49 -2.93 0.02 -45.67
CA ARG A 49 -3.73 1.23 -45.58
C ARG A 49 -3.34 2.01 -44.33
N GLU A 50 -3.06 3.30 -44.50
CA GLU A 50 -2.80 4.23 -43.41
C GLU A 50 -4.11 4.73 -42.81
N ILE A 51 -4.19 4.72 -41.48
CA ILE A 51 -5.35 5.14 -40.69
C ILE A 51 -4.89 6.13 -39.63
N LYS A 52 -5.64 7.23 -39.50
CA LYS A 52 -5.45 8.19 -38.40
C LYS A 52 -6.13 7.67 -37.14
N VAL A 53 -5.36 7.54 -36.05
CA VAL A 53 -5.83 7.05 -34.76
C VAL A 53 -6.88 8.00 -34.17
N PRO A 54 -8.08 7.50 -33.80
CA PRO A 54 -9.11 8.32 -33.18
C PRO A 54 -8.80 8.63 -31.71
N ASP A 55 -9.42 9.68 -31.18
CA ASP A 55 -9.40 9.99 -29.76
C ASP A 55 -10.52 9.23 -29.03
N VAL A 56 -10.10 8.29 -28.18
CA VAL A 56 -10.99 7.40 -27.43
C VAL A 56 -10.78 7.48 -25.91
N VAL A 57 -9.82 8.26 -25.42
CA VAL A 57 -9.60 8.45 -23.97
C VAL A 57 -10.84 9.13 -23.36
N GLY A 58 -11.23 8.67 -22.17
CA GLY A 58 -12.42 9.16 -21.45
C GLY A 58 -13.75 8.63 -21.96
N LYS A 59 -13.79 7.83 -23.03
CA LYS A 59 -15.00 7.20 -23.57
C LYS A 59 -15.18 5.78 -23.05
N GLN A 60 -16.40 5.27 -23.12
CA GLN A 60 -16.69 3.87 -22.77
C GLN A 60 -16.25 2.94 -23.90
N PHE A 61 -15.52 1.88 -23.55
CA PHE A 61 -14.97 0.94 -24.54
C PHE A 61 -16.06 0.32 -25.42
N THR A 62 -17.22 0.02 -24.85
CA THR A 62 -18.39 -0.51 -25.55
C THR A 62 -18.88 0.41 -26.67
N ASP A 63 -18.77 1.72 -26.49
CA ASP A 63 -19.29 2.72 -27.42
C ASP A 63 -18.34 2.91 -28.61
N VAL A 64 -17.03 2.83 -28.36
CA VAL A 64 -16.00 3.04 -29.38
C VAL A 64 -15.62 1.77 -30.13
N TYR A 65 -15.82 0.58 -29.56
CA TYR A 65 -15.42 -0.70 -30.15
C TYR A 65 -15.88 -0.85 -31.61
N ASN A 66 -17.18 -0.67 -31.87
CA ASN A 66 -17.74 -0.79 -33.22
C ASN A 66 -17.19 0.27 -34.19
N SER A 67 -16.79 1.45 -33.69
CA SER A 67 -16.16 2.48 -34.54
C SER A 67 -14.70 2.13 -34.87
N LEU A 68 -13.97 1.50 -33.95
CA LEU A 68 -12.59 1.07 -34.17
C LEU A 68 -12.53 -0.04 -35.22
N ILE A 69 -13.37 -1.07 -35.07
CA ILE A 69 -13.45 -2.20 -36.02
C ILE A 69 -13.83 -1.72 -37.43
N ARG A 70 -14.81 -0.79 -37.56
CA ARG A 70 -15.18 -0.21 -38.86
C ARG A 70 -14.06 0.60 -39.52
N LYS A 71 -13.11 1.12 -38.74
CA LYS A 71 -11.93 1.83 -39.24
C LYS A 71 -10.76 0.89 -39.55
N GLY A 72 -10.90 -0.43 -39.34
CA GLY A 72 -9.82 -1.40 -39.52
C GLY A 72 -8.81 -1.39 -38.37
N ILE A 73 -9.15 -0.79 -37.22
CA ILE A 73 -8.26 -0.73 -36.04
C ILE A 73 -8.58 -1.88 -35.10
N THR A 74 -7.58 -2.68 -34.76
CA THR A 74 -7.71 -3.78 -33.80
C THR A 74 -7.34 -3.31 -32.39
N PRO A 75 -8.29 -3.26 -31.42
CA PRO A 75 -7.97 -2.87 -30.06
C PRO A 75 -7.34 -4.03 -29.25
N GLU A 76 -6.30 -3.73 -28.50
CA GLU A 76 -5.68 -4.62 -27.51
C GLU A 76 -5.93 -4.05 -26.10
N ILE A 77 -6.61 -4.80 -25.23
CA ILE A 77 -7.09 -4.26 -23.95
C ILE A 77 -6.22 -4.72 -22.80
N LYS A 78 -5.79 -3.77 -21.97
CA LYS A 78 -5.22 -4.00 -20.65
C LYS A 78 -6.13 -3.40 -19.59
N PHE A 79 -6.64 -4.21 -18.67
CA PHE A 79 -7.44 -3.71 -17.56
C PHE A 79 -6.55 -3.10 -16.47
N TYR A 80 -7.00 -1.99 -15.88
CA TYR A 80 -6.37 -1.35 -14.73
C TYR A 80 -7.40 -1.15 -13.63
N ASP A 81 -7.10 -1.66 -12.43
CA ASP A 81 -8.00 -1.59 -11.29
C ASP A 81 -7.98 -0.17 -10.69
N VAL A 82 -9.12 0.51 -10.74
CA VAL A 82 -9.30 1.88 -10.23
C VAL A 82 -10.50 1.94 -9.30
N THR A 83 -10.38 2.74 -8.25
CA THR A 83 -11.53 3.17 -7.44
C THR A 83 -12.12 4.43 -8.08
N ASP A 84 -13.43 4.62 -7.91
CA ASP A 84 -14.12 5.89 -8.26
C ASP A 84 -14.25 6.24 -9.74
N ILE A 85 -13.80 5.36 -10.65
CA ILE A 85 -14.03 5.46 -12.10
C ILE A 85 -14.99 4.35 -12.53
N GLU A 86 -15.96 4.71 -13.39
CA GLU A 86 -16.90 3.75 -13.97
C GLU A 86 -16.16 2.62 -14.71
N ASN A 87 -16.66 1.39 -14.59
CA ASN A 87 -16.08 0.24 -15.27
C ASN A 87 -16.16 0.38 -16.80
N GLY A 88 -15.08 0.08 -17.51
CA GLY A 88 -15.06 0.10 -18.97
C GLY A 88 -14.70 1.46 -19.60
N MET A 89 -14.30 2.45 -18.82
CA MET A 89 -13.79 3.73 -19.30
C MET A 89 -12.35 3.59 -19.79
N ILE A 90 -12.03 4.17 -20.96
CA ILE A 90 -10.67 4.15 -21.50
C ILE A 90 -9.83 5.21 -20.78
N LEU A 91 -8.85 4.76 -20.00
CA LEU A 91 -7.94 5.61 -19.22
C LEU A 91 -6.75 6.09 -20.04
N ASN A 92 -6.27 5.26 -20.97
CA ASN A 92 -5.13 5.59 -21.81
C ASN A 92 -5.21 4.83 -23.14
N GLN A 93 -4.59 5.39 -24.18
CA GLN A 93 -4.47 4.76 -25.49
C GLN A 93 -3.04 4.88 -26.02
N TYR A 94 -2.60 3.90 -26.80
CA TYR A 94 -1.35 3.96 -27.54
C TYR A 94 -1.47 3.18 -28.87
N PRO A 95 -1.09 3.75 -30.03
CA PRO A 95 -0.52 5.08 -30.22
C PRO A 95 -1.46 6.24 -29.87
N GLU A 96 -0.91 7.44 -29.67
CA GLU A 96 -1.67 8.64 -29.28
C GLU A 96 -2.65 9.07 -30.37
N ASN A 97 -3.65 9.85 -29.98
CA ASN A 97 -4.65 10.35 -30.93
C ASN A 97 -3.98 11.12 -32.08
N GLY A 98 -4.55 11.01 -33.28
CA GLY A 98 -4.02 11.70 -34.46
C GLY A 98 -2.76 11.10 -35.10
N THR A 99 -2.11 10.13 -34.46
CA THR A 99 -1.01 9.34 -35.06
C THR A 99 -1.50 8.60 -36.31
N ILE A 100 -0.64 8.45 -37.31
CA ILE A 100 -0.93 7.63 -38.50
C ILE A 100 -0.33 6.25 -38.29
N ILE A 101 -1.16 5.22 -38.38
CA ILE A 101 -0.76 3.83 -38.22
C ILE A 101 -1.21 3.00 -39.43
N THR A 102 -0.61 1.83 -39.61
CA THR A 102 -1.05 0.85 -40.61
C THR A 102 -2.19 -0.01 -40.05
N GLU A 103 -3.05 -0.57 -40.91
CA GLU A 103 -4.18 -1.46 -40.52
C GLU A 103 -3.77 -2.61 -39.57
N ASP A 104 -2.54 -3.10 -39.66
CA ASP A 104 -2.04 -4.20 -38.83
C ASP A 104 -1.52 -3.76 -37.45
N THR A 105 -1.41 -2.44 -37.19
CA THR A 105 -0.92 -1.92 -35.93
C THR A 105 -2.05 -1.94 -34.88
N PRO A 106 -1.91 -2.68 -33.77
CA PRO A 106 -2.94 -2.71 -32.73
C PRO A 106 -2.99 -1.39 -31.94
N LEU A 107 -4.19 -0.98 -31.57
CA LEU A 107 -4.42 0.14 -30.65
C LEU A 107 -4.51 -0.41 -29.22
N LYS A 108 -3.48 -0.18 -28.42
CA LYS A 108 -3.44 -0.60 -27.01
C LYS A 108 -4.28 0.35 -26.17
N LEU A 109 -5.24 -0.18 -25.45
CA LEU A 109 -6.14 0.57 -24.58
C LEU A 109 -5.98 0.11 -23.14
N VAL A 110 -5.77 1.07 -22.23
CA VAL A 110 -5.89 0.83 -20.79
C VAL A 110 -7.32 1.15 -20.40
N VAL A 111 -8.05 0.16 -19.90
CA VAL A 111 -9.48 0.28 -19.58
C VAL A 111 -9.68 0.12 -18.07
N SER A 112 -10.46 1.00 -17.47
CA SER A 112 -10.82 0.93 -16.06
C SER A 112 -11.55 -0.38 -15.78
N ARG A 113 -11.14 -1.01 -14.69
CA ARG A 113 -11.87 -2.10 -14.06
C ARG A 113 -12.16 -1.66 -12.64
N SER A 114 -13.42 -1.70 -12.21
CA SER A 114 -13.74 -1.35 -10.84
C SER A 114 -12.96 -2.26 -9.89
N GLY A 115 -12.03 -1.67 -9.15
CA GLY A 115 -11.24 -2.37 -8.15
C GLY A 115 -12.16 -3.01 -7.10
N ARG A 116 -11.69 -4.07 -6.43
CA ARG A 116 -12.42 -4.58 -5.26
C ARG A 116 -12.42 -3.48 -4.21
N SER A 117 -13.60 -2.97 -3.91
CA SER A 117 -13.83 -2.12 -2.75
C SER A 117 -14.72 -2.84 -1.76
N ILE A 118 -14.54 -2.55 -0.47
CA ILE A 118 -15.32 -3.12 0.62
C ILE A 118 -15.84 -1.97 1.46
N GLU A 119 -17.11 -2.03 1.81
CA GLU A 119 -17.71 -1.09 2.75
C GLU A 119 -17.28 -1.43 4.18
N VAL A 120 -16.81 -0.43 4.91
CA VAL A 120 -16.35 -0.63 6.29
C VAL A 120 -17.56 -0.90 7.19
N PRO A 121 -17.58 -2.03 7.93
CA PRO A 121 -18.70 -2.35 8.81
C PRO A 121 -18.71 -1.43 10.03
N ASN A 122 -19.90 -1.25 10.62
CA ASN A 122 -20.00 -0.64 11.94
C ASN A 122 -19.51 -1.60 13.04
N LEU A 123 -18.49 -1.15 13.79
CA LEU A 123 -17.83 -1.83 14.90
C LEU A 123 -18.07 -1.09 16.23
N ILE A 124 -18.59 0.13 16.21
CA ILE A 124 -18.85 0.93 17.41
C ILE A 124 -19.84 0.17 18.32
N GLY A 125 -19.54 0.14 19.61
CA GLY A 125 -20.30 -0.62 20.61
C GLY A 125 -20.02 -2.12 20.64
N SER A 126 -19.23 -2.65 19.70
CA SER A 126 -18.83 -4.05 19.73
C SER A 126 -17.66 -4.29 20.68
N ASN A 127 -17.62 -5.48 21.28
CA ASN A 127 -16.44 -5.95 22.00
C ASN A 127 -15.27 -6.19 21.01
N LEU A 128 -14.03 -5.85 21.38
CA LEU A 128 -12.86 -5.88 20.49
C LEU A 128 -12.65 -7.23 19.77
N PRO A 129 -12.64 -8.40 20.42
CA PRO A 129 -12.66 -9.70 19.76
C PRO A 129 -13.77 -9.88 18.72
N ILE A 130 -14.98 -9.40 19.00
CA ILE A 130 -16.11 -9.47 18.05
C ILE A 130 -15.85 -8.55 16.86
N ALA A 131 -15.37 -7.32 17.11
CA ALA A 131 -15.02 -6.37 16.06
C ALA A 131 -13.92 -6.94 15.12
N ARG A 132 -12.89 -7.56 15.69
CA ARG A 132 -11.82 -8.22 14.92
C ARG A 132 -12.35 -9.38 14.08
N ASN A 133 -13.21 -10.22 14.66
CA ASN A 133 -13.84 -11.31 13.92
C ASN A 133 -14.75 -10.78 12.80
N LYS A 134 -15.48 -9.68 13.04
CA LYS A 134 -16.33 -9.04 12.04
C LYS A 134 -15.51 -8.53 10.87
N LEU A 135 -14.37 -7.87 11.12
CA LEU A 135 -13.43 -7.43 10.06
C LEU A 135 -12.79 -8.58 9.28
N LYS A 136 -12.48 -9.70 9.96
CA LYS A 136 -11.83 -10.86 9.34
C LYS A 136 -12.78 -11.68 8.45
N ASN A 137 -14.04 -11.79 8.86
CA ASN A 137 -15.02 -12.69 8.27
C ASN A 137 -16.19 -11.90 7.65
N MET A 138 -15.90 -10.87 6.86
CA MET A 138 -16.95 -10.12 6.19
C MET A 138 -17.46 -10.87 4.96
N GLN A 139 -18.70 -10.61 4.62
CA GLN A 139 -19.27 -10.97 3.32
C GLN A 139 -19.63 -9.69 2.59
N TYR A 140 -19.13 -9.56 1.37
CA TYR A 140 -19.43 -8.45 0.48
C TYR A 140 -19.84 -9.01 -0.88
N HIS A 141 -21.09 -8.74 -1.30
CA HIS A 141 -21.70 -9.30 -2.52
C HIS A 141 -21.54 -10.82 -2.69
N GLY A 142 -21.79 -11.58 -1.61
CA GLY A 142 -21.70 -13.04 -1.63
C GLY A 142 -20.29 -13.61 -1.68
N ARG A 143 -19.25 -12.78 -1.50
CA ARG A 143 -17.84 -13.18 -1.43
C ARG A 143 -17.27 -12.91 -0.06
N SER A 144 -16.41 -13.80 0.43
CA SER A 144 -15.64 -13.56 1.65
C SER A 144 -14.66 -12.41 1.43
N ALA A 145 -14.66 -11.46 2.36
CA ALA A 145 -13.76 -10.32 2.39
C ALA A 145 -13.14 -10.21 3.79
N SER A 146 -11.89 -9.77 3.84
CA SER A 146 -11.18 -9.52 5.09
C SER A 146 -10.53 -8.14 5.03
N ILE A 147 -10.66 -7.41 6.12
CA ILE A 147 -9.94 -6.16 6.36
C ILE A 147 -9.10 -6.37 7.61
N SER A 148 -7.84 -5.93 7.56
CA SER A 148 -6.98 -6.01 8.74
C SER A 148 -7.30 -4.91 9.74
N THR A 149 -7.25 -5.25 11.03
CA THR A 149 -7.26 -4.24 12.08
C THR A 149 -5.93 -3.48 12.05
N GLY A 150 -6.01 -2.16 12.15
CA GLY A 150 -4.85 -1.28 12.29
C GLY A 150 -4.49 -1.09 13.76
N ILE A 151 -4.19 0.15 14.12
CA ILE A 151 -3.86 0.54 15.49
C ILE A 151 -5.10 0.38 16.37
N VAL A 152 -4.92 -0.23 17.55
CA VAL A 152 -5.94 -0.31 18.58
C VAL A 152 -5.47 0.52 19.78
N SER A 153 -6.04 1.71 19.93
CA SER A 153 -5.76 2.61 21.04
C SER A 153 -6.80 2.39 22.13
N TYR A 154 -6.43 2.49 23.41
CA TYR A 154 -7.40 2.48 24.48
C TYR A 154 -7.49 3.85 25.14
N ILE A 155 -8.70 4.25 25.51
CA ILE A 155 -8.94 5.48 26.28
C ILE A 155 -9.83 5.16 27.48
N PRO A 156 -9.54 5.75 28.65
CA PRO A 156 -10.48 5.76 29.76
C PRO A 156 -11.89 6.18 29.37
N SER A 157 -12.90 5.46 29.86
CA SER A 157 -14.29 5.88 29.72
C SER A 157 -15.08 5.54 30.97
N GLN A 158 -15.76 6.54 31.52
CA GLN A 158 -16.75 6.33 32.59
C GLN A 158 -18.09 5.82 32.06
N LYS A 159 -18.36 6.03 30.76
CA LYS A 159 -19.65 5.73 30.12
C LYS A 159 -19.65 4.40 29.37
N THR A 160 -18.47 3.89 29.02
CA THR A 160 -18.30 2.73 28.17
C THR A 160 -17.57 1.65 28.94
N ALA A 161 -18.08 0.42 28.91
CA ALA A 161 -17.41 -0.72 29.53
C ALA A 161 -16.07 -1.03 28.86
N GLU A 162 -15.16 -1.63 29.61
CA GLU A 162 -13.86 -2.07 29.12
C GLU A 162 -13.98 -2.96 27.87
N ASN A 163 -13.02 -2.84 26.95
CA ASN A 163 -12.91 -3.61 25.71
C ASN A 163 -14.03 -3.37 24.68
N ILE A 164 -14.85 -2.33 24.84
CA ILE A 164 -15.84 -1.90 23.86
C ILE A 164 -15.25 -0.84 22.93
N VAL A 165 -15.48 -0.98 21.61
CA VAL A 165 -15.08 0.00 20.61
C VAL A 165 -15.90 1.29 20.79
N ILE A 166 -15.22 2.39 21.05
CA ILE A 166 -15.78 3.75 21.19
C ILE A 166 -15.89 4.42 19.81
N SER A 167 -14.84 4.28 18.99
CA SER A 167 -14.82 4.84 17.65
C SER A 167 -13.94 3.99 16.72
N GLN A 168 -14.11 4.20 15.42
CA GLN A 168 -13.35 3.53 14.38
C GLN A 168 -12.95 4.53 13.30
N PHE A 169 -11.87 4.24 12.59
CA PHE A 169 -11.49 4.93 11.38
C PHE A 169 -10.88 3.94 10.37
N PRO A 170 -11.32 3.91 9.10
CA PRO A 170 -12.41 4.70 8.50
C PRO A 170 -13.78 4.47 9.14
N LYS A 171 -14.72 5.39 8.92
CA LYS A 171 -16.07 5.35 9.50
C LYS A 171 -16.87 4.21 8.88
N ALA A 172 -17.90 3.77 9.59
CA ALA A 172 -18.85 2.81 9.04
C ALA A 172 -19.48 3.38 7.75
N GLY A 173 -19.55 2.56 6.70
CA GLY A 173 -20.04 2.98 5.38
C GLY A 173 -18.97 3.52 4.42
N ASP A 174 -17.77 3.86 4.93
CA ASP A 174 -16.68 4.28 4.05
C ASP A 174 -16.27 3.12 3.14
N THR A 175 -15.93 3.44 1.89
CA THR A 175 -15.51 2.45 0.90
C THR A 175 -13.99 2.42 0.85
N ILE A 176 -13.38 1.26 1.13
CA ILE A 176 -11.93 1.10 1.11
C ILE A 176 -11.48 -0.09 0.28
N THR A 177 -10.22 -0.05 -0.14
CA THR A 177 -9.54 -1.19 -0.74
C THR A 177 -9.14 -2.23 0.33
N PRO A 178 -9.06 -3.53 0.00
CA PRO A 178 -8.77 -4.59 0.97
C PRO A 178 -7.43 -4.48 1.73
N ASP A 179 -6.47 -3.73 1.20
CA ASP A 179 -5.16 -3.47 1.80
C ASP A 179 -5.20 -2.39 2.90
N ARG A 180 -6.24 -1.55 2.92
CA ARG A 180 -6.44 -0.56 3.99
C ARG A 180 -6.78 -1.25 5.31
N LYS A 181 -6.35 -0.65 6.41
CA LYS A 181 -6.62 -1.13 7.78
C LYS A 181 -7.66 -0.26 8.47
N VAL A 182 -8.40 -0.84 9.42
CA VAL A 182 -9.35 -0.12 10.29
C VAL A 182 -8.74 0.05 11.68
N ASN A 183 -8.48 1.29 12.06
CA ASN A 183 -8.04 1.66 13.41
C ASN A 183 -9.24 1.71 14.35
N LEU A 184 -9.04 1.30 15.61
CA LEU A 184 -10.08 1.23 16.62
C LEU A 184 -9.66 2.01 17.86
N LEU A 185 -10.55 2.86 18.37
CA LEU A 185 -10.48 3.40 19.71
C LEU A 185 -11.35 2.54 20.61
N VAL A 186 -10.75 1.95 21.64
CA VAL A 186 -11.40 1.01 22.56
C VAL A 186 -11.44 1.61 23.95
N SER A 187 -12.47 1.30 24.72
CA SER A 187 -12.51 1.71 26.11
C SER A 187 -11.55 0.88 26.96
N ALA A 188 -10.70 1.56 27.74
CA ALA A 188 -9.93 0.98 28.83
C ALA A 188 -10.79 0.73 30.10
N GLY A 189 -12.11 0.96 30.03
CA GLY A 189 -12.98 0.99 31.19
C GLY A 189 -12.83 2.26 32.01
N SER A 190 -13.48 2.28 33.17
CA SER A 190 -13.36 3.37 34.12
C SER A 190 -12.00 3.31 34.81
N ILE A 191 -11.30 4.45 34.96
CA ILE A 191 -10.11 4.55 35.82
C ILE A 191 -10.49 4.47 37.32
N LYS A 192 -11.79 4.45 37.68
CA LYS A 192 -12.20 4.24 39.07
C LYS A 192 -11.48 3.00 39.59
N ASP A 193 -10.90 3.16 40.77
CA ASP A 193 -9.90 2.30 41.38
C ASP A 193 -10.42 0.87 41.55
N ASP A 194 -10.35 0.09 40.48
CA ASP A 194 -10.59 -1.35 40.45
C ASP A 194 -9.39 -2.10 41.07
N GLY A 195 -8.36 -1.36 41.51
CA GLY A 195 -7.14 -1.90 42.07
C GLY A 195 -6.39 -2.78 41.08
N ARG A 196 -6.47 -2.49 39.76
CA ARG A 196 -5.81 -3.28 38.72
C ARG A 196 -4.99 -2.45 37.74
N ILE A 197 -3.98 -3.11 37.18
CA ILE A 197 -3.12 -2.58 36.13
C ILE A 197 -3.87 -2.63 34.79
N PRO A 198 -3.99 -1.49 34.08
CA PRO A 198 -4.71 -1.44 32.82
C PRO A 198 -3.95 -2.15 31.67
N PRO A 199 -4.65 -2.56 30.60
CA PRO A 199 -4.03 -3.04 29.38
C PRO A 199 -3.43 -1.87 28.59
N VAL A 200 -2.10 -1.84 28.45
CA VAL A 200 -1.35 -0.78 27.75
C VAL A 200 -0.56 -1.28 26.55
N GLU A 201 -0.49 -2.59 26.33
CA GLU A 201 0.13 -3.17 25.13
C GLU A 201 -0.58 -2.74 23.84
N GLY A 202 0.22 -2.42 22.81
CA GLY A 202 -0.24 -1.93 21.51
C GLY A 202 -0.58 -0.44 21.47
N GLN A 203 -0.54 0.25 22.61
CA GLN A 203 -0.82 1.68 22.69
C GLN A 203 0.46 2.52 22.57
N SER A 204 0.30 3.79 22.20
CA SER A 204 1.38 4.78 22.23
C SER A 204 1.83 5.05 23.67
N ILE A 205 3.13 5.19 23.88
CA ILE A 205 3.73 5.46 25.18
C ILE A 205 3.19 6.75 25.84
N ASP A 206 2.81 7.77 25.08
CA ASP A 206 2.21 8.99 25.64
C ASP A 206 0.87 8.75 26.34
N ILE A 207 -0.05 8.03 25.67
CA ILE A 207 -1.34 7.65 26.26
C ILE A 207 -1.10 6.76 27.49
N CYS A 208 -0.18 5.79 27.39
CA CYS A 208 0.18 4.92 28.50
C CYS A 208 0.71 5.72 29.68
N TYR A 209 1.56 6.71 29.43
CA TYR A 209 2.14 7.56 30.44
C TYR A 209 1.06 8.29 31.23
N ASP A 210 0.17 9.00 30.54
CA ASP A 210 -0.89 9.78 31.17
C ASP A 210 -1.87 8.86 31.93
N LEU A 211 -2.20 7.69 31.38
CA LEU A 211 -3.08 6.70 32.02
C LEU A 211 -2.48 6.11 33.30
N LEU A 212 -1.23 5.67 33.25
CA LEU A 212 -0.57 4.95 34.34
C LEU A 212 -0.19 5.91 35.47
N THR A 213 0.28 7.11 35.15
CA THR A 213 0.59 8.14 36.16
C THR A 213 -0.67 8.63 36.88
N ALA A 214 -1.81 8.74 36.19
CA ALA A 214 -3.09 9.04 36.83
C ALA A 214 -3.53 7.97 37.85
N LYS A 215 -3.06 6.72 37.69
CA LYS A 215 -3.22 5.61 38.66
C LYS A 215 -2.09 5.54 39.70
N GLY A 216 -1.17 6.51 39.73
CA GLY A 216 -0.03 6.53 40.65
C GLY A 216 1.04 5.47 40.35
N ILE A 217 1.05 4.91 39.13
CA ILE A 217 1.99 3.88 38.71
C ILE A 217 3.27 4.55 38.21
N THR A 218 4.41 4.12 38.74
CA THR A 218 5.73 4.52 38.24
C THR A 218 6.09 3.71 37.00
N ILE A 219 6.55 4.39 35.95
CA ILE A 219 6.81 3.76 34.64
C ILE A 219 8.32 3.64 34.42
N ILE A 220 8.75 2.46 33.98
CA ILE A 220 10.09 2.19 33.47
C ILE A 220 9.95 1.77 32.02
N GLN A 221 10.75 2.34 31.13
CA GLN A 221 10.75 1.97 29.72
C GLN A 221 11.98 1.13 29.39
N ASP A 222 11.76 -0.07 28.86
CA ASP A 222 12.75 -0.90 28.18
C ASP A 222 12.66 -0.63 26.68
N ILE A 223 13.65 0.09 26.14
CA ILE A 223 13.62 0.58 24.76
C ILE A 223 14.10 -0.51 23.82
N ALA A 224 13.26 -0.89 22.86
CA ALA A 224 13.56 -1.87 21.82
C ALA A 224 13.61 -1.19 20.45
N GLU A 225 14.76 -1.25 19.78
CA GLU A 225 14.89 -0.71 18.44
C GLU A 225 14.02 -1.46 17.42
N THR A 226 13.44 -0.72 16.48
CA THR A 226 12.64 -1.27 15.38
C THR A 226 13.08 -0.66 14.06
N GLY A 227 13.02 -1.44 12.98
CA GLY A 227 13.28 -0.97 11.62
C GLY A 227 12.07 -0.32 10.94
N ASN A 228 10.92 -0.20 11.63
CA ASN A 228 9.71 0.39 11.09
C ASN A 228 9.34 1.65 11.88
N GLN A 229 9.49 2.82 11.27
CA GLN A 229 9.18 4.12 11.88
C GLN A 229 7.74 4.21 12.39
N GLY A 230 6.77 3.58 11.70
CA GLY A 230 5.36 3.56 12.10
C GLY A 230 5.08 2.78 13.39
N ASN A 231 6.04 1.99 13.88
CA ASN A 231 5.93 1.28 15.16
C ASN A 231 6.60 2.04 16.31
N SER A 232 7.32 3.14 16.04
CA SER A 232 7.98 3.91 17.10
C SER A 232 6.95 4.44 18.11
N GLY A 233 7.29 4.40 19.38
CA GLY A 233 6.44 4.81 20.49
C GLY A 233 5.38 3.79 20.92
N ILE A 234 5.25 2.64 20.25
CA ILE A 234 4.28 1.61 20.61
C ILE A 234 4.81 0.73 21.75
N VAL A 235 3.98 0.51 22.77
CA VAL A 235 4.25 -0.45 23.85
C VAL A 235 4.09 -1.88 23.31
N LEU A 236 5.19 -2.62 23.23
CA LEU A 236 5.27 -4.00 22.75
C LEU A 236 4.87 -5.01 23.82
N ALA A 237 5.20 -4.74 25.08
CA ALA A 237 4.91 -5.60 26.21
C ALA A 237 4.81 -4.79 27.50
N GLN A 238 4.03 -5.27 28.45
CA GLN A 238 3.97 -4.71 29.80
C GLN A 238 4.27 -5.76 30.87
N ASN A 239 4.92 -5.35 31.96
CA ASN A 239 5.12 -6.16 33.15
C ASN A 239 4.97 -5.30 34.41
N PRO A 240 4.02 -5.58 35.31
CA PRO A 240 3.12 -6.73 35.34
C PRO A 240 2.07 -6.75 34.21
N PRO A 241 1.52 -7.94 33.87
CA PRO A 241 0.51 -8.06 32.82
C PRO A 241 -0.79 -7.34 33.18
N LYS A 242 -1.62 -7.08 32.16
CA LYS A 242 -2.95 -6.48 32.35
C LYS A 242 -3.77 -7.23 33.39
N GLY A 243 -4.53 -6.50 34.20
CA GLY A 243 -5.40 -7.06 35.24
C GLY A 243 -4.68 -7.52 36.51
N SER A 244 -3.35 -7.44 36.58
CA SER A 244 -2.61 -7.67 37.83
C SER A 244 -3.06 -6.70 38.93
N PRO A 245 -3.05 -7.11 40.21
CA PRO A 245 -3.36 -6.22 41.32
C PRO A 245 -2.44 -5.00 41.35
N LEU A 246 -3.03 -3.82 41.51
CA LEU A 246 -2.35 -2.56 41.70
C LEU A 246 -1.95 -2.42 43.17
N THR A 247 -0.66 -2.58 43.47
CA THR A 247 -0.12 -2.35 44.81
C THR A 247 0.21 -0.87 45.03
N ALA A 248 0.32 -0.45 46.30
CA ALA A 248 0.84 0.86 46.62
C ALA A 248 2.26 1.03 46.02
N ASN A 249 2.52 2.17 45.39
CA ASN A 249 3.78 2.47 44.67
C ASN A 249 4.11 1.47 43.56
N ALA A 250 3.10 0.95 42.86
CA ALA A 250 3.32 0.01 41.76
C ALA A 250 4.28 0.58 40.71
N VAL A 251 5.14 -0.30 40.21
CA VAL A 251 6.08 -0.04 39.13
C VAL A 251 5.71 -0.94 37.96
N ILE A 252 5.66 -0.38 36.77
CA ILE A 252 5.45 -1.13 35.53
C ILE A 252 6.63 -0.92 34.59
N ASN A 253 7.16 -2.02 34.07
CA ASN A 253 8.14 -2.01 32.99
C ASN A 253 7.40 -2.19 31.66
N LEU A 254 7.57 -1.22 30.77
CA LEU A 254 7.01 -1.23 29.42
C LEU A 254 8.14 -1.44 28.43
N LYS A 255 8.05 -2.49 27.62
CA LYS A 255 8.91 -2.63 26.45
C LYS A 255 8.34 -1.73 25.36
N VAL A 256 9.09 -0.71 24.93
CA VAL A 256 8.60 0.30 23.97
C VAL A 256 9.45 0.25 22.70
N ALA A 257 8.78 0.13 21.56
CA ALA A 257 9.43 0.19 20.25
C ALA A 257 9.95 1.60 19.96
N TRP A 258 11.16 1.70 19.44
CA TRP A 258 11.77 2.97 19.05
C TRP A 258 12.45 2.83 17.70
N TYR A 259 12.16 3.74 16.78
CA TYR A 259 12.87 3.85 15.51
C TYR A 259 13.96 4.91 15.64
N PRO A 260 15.25 4.56 15.53
CA PRO A 260 16.34 5.54 15.50
C PRO A 260 16.19 6.46 14.28
N LEU A 261 16.06 7.75 14.53
CA LEU A 261 15.91 8.77 13.50
C LEU A 261 17.27 9.17 12.91
N THR A 262 17.35 9.27 11.59
CA THR A 262 18.47 9.91 10.89
C THR A 262 18.21 11.39 10.64
N GLU A 263 16.94 11.74 10.43
CA GLU A 263 16.43 13.11 10.25
C GLU A 263 15.31 13.34 11.28
N HIS A 264 15.10 14.58 11.70
CA HIS A 264 14.10 14.94 12.70
C HIS A 264 12.86 15.53 12.03
N PRO A 265 11.88 14.72 11.58
CA PRO A 265 10.67 15.25 10.96
C PRO A 265 9.81 16.01 11.98
N TYR A 266 8.82 16.73 11.46
CA TYR A 266 7.95 17.57 12.29
C TYR A 266 7.21 16.79 13.40
N HIS A 267 6.81 15.53 13.14
CA HIS A 267 6.25 14.63 14.15
C HIS A 267 7.09 13.36 14.26
N ALA A 268 7.58 13.05 15.45
CA ALA A 268 8.33 11.82 15.69
C ALA A 268 8.35 11.42 17.16
N TYR A 269 8.75 10.17 17.42
CA TYR A 269 9.13 9.74 18.75
C TYR A 269 10.64 9.88 18.94
N GLU A 270 11.02 10.66 19.94
CA GLU A 270 12.41 10.94 20.30
C GLU A 270 12.79 10.17 21.55
N LYS A 271 14.09 9.90 21.72
CA LYS A 271 14.62 9.22 22.91
C LYS A 271 15.39 10.21 23.78
N VAL A 272 15.04 10.28 25.06
CA VAL A 272 15.90 10.87 26.09
C VAL A 272 16.79 9.77 26.66
N ASP A 273 18.09 10.03 26.73
CA ASP A 273 19.08 9.19 27.42
C ASP A 273 20.08 10.12 28.10
N TYR A 274 19.89 10.37 29.39
CA TYR A 274 20.71 11.29 30.19
C TYR A 274 21.15 10.61 31.49
N THR A 275 22.45 10.66 31.77
CA THR A 275 23.04 10.20 33.03
C THR A 275 23.05 11.36 34.01
N ILE A 276 22.52 11.16 35.22
CA ILE A 276 22.54 12.17 36.28
C ILE A 276 23.98 12.40 36.73
N ASP A 277 24.44 13.66 36.70
CA ASP A 277 25.79 14.03 37.10
C ASP A 277 26.09 13.67 38.57
N GLU A 278 27.35 13.35 38.87
CA GLU A 278 27.77 12.80 40.17
C GLU A 278 27.48 13.72 41.37
N ASP A 279 27.44 15.04 41.15
CA ASP A 279 27.22 16.07 42.16
C ASP A 279 25.73 16.36 42.45
N GLN A 280 24.80 15.78 41.68
CA GLN A 280 23.38 16.11 41.82
C GLN A 280 22.74 15.46 43.04
N GLY A 281 23.26 14.33 43.54
CA GLY A 281 22.75 13.64 44.73
C GLY A 281 21.37 13.01 44.55
N GLU A 282 20.74 12.60 45.65
CA GLU A 282 19.39 12.04 45.64
C GLU A 282 18.32 13.15 45.59
N GLY A 283 17.21 12.90 44.87
CA GLY A 283 16.07 13.80 44.79
C GLY A 283 14.97 13.31 43.85
N LEU A 284 13.91 14.11 43.69
CA LEU A 284 12.90 13.86 42.66
C LEU A 284 13.40 14.43 41.32
N TYR A 285 13.59 13.56 40.34
CA TYR A 285 13.98 13.95 38.99
C TYR A 285 12.77 13.90 38.06
N GLU A 286 12.58 14.98 37.32
CA GLU A 286 11.48 15.16 36.39
C GLU A 286 11.99 15.67 35.04
N VAL A 287 11.36 15.24 33.95
CA VAL A 287 11.67 15.75 32.62
C VAL A 287 10.44 16.40 32.01
N LEU A 288 10.52 17.71 31.81
CA LEU A 288 9.52 18.53 31.15
C LEU A 288 9.86 18.61 29.66
N ILE A 289 8.91 18.20 28.82
CA ILE A 289 8.92 18.41 27.38
C ILE A 289 8.10 19.66 27.09
N ASP A 290 8.71 20.62 26.40
CA ASP A 290 8.09 21.85 25.91
C ASP A 290 8.28 21.88 24.39
N ASP A 291 7.25 21.45 23.66
CA ASP A 291 7.25 21.38 22.19
C ASP A 291 6.13 22.25 21.59
N ASN A 292 5.99 22.25 20.26
CA ASN A 292 5.00 23.10 19.58
C ASN A 292 3.54 22.70 19.87
N ASP A 293 3.30 21.52 20.45
CA ASP A 293 1.97 21.05 20.80
C ASP A 293 1.62 21.37 22.27
N SER A 294 2.51 21.03 23.20
CA SER A 294 2.22 21.15 24.63
C SER A 294 3.44 21.17 25.54
N LYS A 295 3.23 21.61 26.80
CA LYS A 295 4.20 21.50 27.90
C LYS A 295 3.75 20.44 28.89
N ARG A 296 4.54 19.38 29.05
CA ARG A 296 4.13 18.19 29.81
C ARG A 296 5.31 17.44 30.41
N ILE A 297 5.10 16.87 31.60
CA ILE A 297 6.08 15.97 32.22
C ILE A 297 5.96 14.60 31.56
N ARG A 298 7.08 14.01 31.15
CA ARG A 298 7.16 12.66 30.55
C ARG A 298 8.08 11.71 31.32
N PHE A 299 8.62 12.18 32.43
CA PHE A 299 9.39 11.40 33.38
C PHE A 299 9.26 12.02 34.77
N SER A 300 9.01 11.21 35.80
CA SER A 300 9.01 11.66 37.20
C SER A 300 9.34 10.49 38.11
N ARG A 301 10.50 10.52 38.79
CA ARG A 301 10.96 9.46 39.69
C ARG A 301 12.02 9.94 40.67
N LYS A 302 12.03 9.38 41.88
CA LYS A 302 13.16 9.55 42.80
C LYS A 302 14.38 8.81 42.27
N MET A 303 15.49 9.53 42.14
CA MET A 303 16.76 9.00 41.60
C MET A 303 17.94 9.59 42.35
N LYS A 304 19.14 9.10 42.04
CA LYS A 304 20.43 9.56 42.56
C LYS A 304 21.45 9.72 41.44
N SER A 305 22.56 10.39 41.76
CA SER A 305 23.78 10.49 40.95
C SER A 305 24.14 9.17 40.25
N GLY A 306 24.59 9.28 39.00
CA GLY A 306 25.05 8.15 38.17
C GLY A 306 23.93 7.28 37.58
N GLN A 307 22.65 7.53 37.90
CA GLN A 307 21.54 6.79 37.29
C GLN A 307 21.07 7.44 35.98
N ASN A 308 20.55 6.61 35.07
CA ASN A 308 20.10 7.06 33.74
C ASN A 308 18.60 7.35 33.70
N ILE A 309 18.27 8.55 33.23
CA ILE A 309 16.95 8.94 32.78
C ILE A 309 16.84 8.53 31.31
N ARG A 310 16.09 7.45 31.06
CA ARG A 310 15.90 6.90 29.72
C ARG A 310 14.43 6.65 29.45
N PHE A 311 13.90 7.27 28.39
CA PHE A 311 12.53 7.08 27.95
C PHE A 311 12.30 7.64 26.54
N ILE A 312 11.21 7.23 25.91
CA ILE A 312 10.73 7.71 24.62
C ILE A 312 9.53 8.63 24.85
N TYR A 313 9.42 9.69 24.06
CA TYR A 313 8.27 10.60 24.04
C TYR A 313 7.93 11.02 22.61
N HIS A 314 6.65 11.27 22.33
CA HIS A 314 6.26 11.91 21.08
C HIS A 314 6.61 13.40 21.12
N ARG A 315 7.12 13.94 20.01
CA ARG A 315 7.44 15.34 19.78
C ARG A 315 6.65 15.90 18.60
N THR A 316 6.20 17.14 18.72
CA THR A 316 5.68 17.96 17.61
C THR A 316 6.53 19.22 17.45
N GLY A 317 7.09 19.44 16.27
CA GLY A 317 7.92 20.61 15.97
C GLY A 317 9.20 20.65 16.82
N ASN A 318 9.72 21.85 17.05
CA ASN A 318 10.90 22.03 17.91
C ASN A 318 10.55 21.70 19.35
N ALA A 319 11.51 21.15 20.10
CA ALA A 319 11.30 20.81 21.51
C ALA A 319 12.46 21.26 22.39
N ARG A 320 12.11 21.77 23.57
CA ARG A 320 13.01 21.99 24.70
C ARG A 320 12.71 20.94 25.78
N ILE A 321 13.73 20.18 26.16
CA ILE A 321 13.65 19.13 27.16
C ILE A 321 14.39 19.61 28.40
N SER A 322 13.66 19.91 29.47
CA SER A 322 14.24 20.40 30.73
C SER A 322 14.26 19.28 31.75
N ILE A 323 15.47 18.88 32.17
CA ILE A 323 15.67 17.94 33.26
C ILE A 323 15.73 18.74 34.56
N MET A 324 14.90 18.37 35.51
CA MET A 324 14.71 19.08 36.76
C MET A 324 14.99 18.15 37.94
N LYS A 325 15.63 18.68 38.98
CA LYS A 325 15.72 18.08 40.31
C LYS A 325 14.95 18.95 41.30
N ASP A 326 13.98 18.39 42.01
CA ASP A 326 13.18 19.08 43.03
C ASP A 326 12.65 20.44 42.52
N LYS A 327 12.10 20.43 41.29
CA LYS A 327 11.56 21.60 40.55
C LYS A 327 12.58 22.63 40.07
N LYS A 328 13.89 22.40 40.23
CA LYS A 328 14.94 23.24 39.66
C LYS A 328 15.50 22.61 38.41
N VAL A 329 15.58 23.37 37.32
CA VAL A 329 16.20 22.90 36.07
C VAL A 329 17.70 22.72 36.31
N ILE A 330 18.21 21.53 36.03
CA ILE A 330 19.63 21.16 36.14
C ILE A 330 20.29 20.97 34.77
N HIS A 331 19.50 20.62 33.75
CA HIS A 331 20.00 20.41 32.40
C HIS A 331 18.91 20.71 31.36
N ILE A 332 19.30 21.19 30.18
CA ILE A 332 18.38 21.48 29.07
C ILE A 332 18.96 20.88 27.79
N MET A 333 18.14 20.12 27.08
CA MET A 333 18.41 19.64 25.72
C MET A 333 17.43 20.31 24.75
N GLY A 334 17.83 20.44 23.49
CA GLY A 334 16.98 20.93 22.41
C GLY A 334 16.94 19.94 21.26
N VAL A 335 15.78 19.80 20.64
CA VAL A 335 15.61 19.10 19.35
C VAL A 335 15.01 20.10 18.38
N SER A 336 15.66 20.27 17.22
CA SER A 336 15.18 21.15 16.15
C SER A 336 14.79 20.31 14.95
N VAL A 337 13.67 20.69 14.32
CA VAL A 337 13.20 20.09 13.07
C VAL A 337 13.90 20.79 11.91
N GLU A 338 14.35 20.03 10.92
CA GLU A 338 14.76 20.61 9.63
C GLU A 338 13.49 21.13 8.93
N GLU A 339 13.43 22.43 8.64
CA GLU A 339 12.37 22.98 7.80
C GLU A 339 12.43 22.26 6.45
N PHE A 340 11.37 21.53 6.09
CA PHE A 340 11.19 21.08 4.72
C PHE A 340 10.92 22.32 3.86
N ASP A 341 11.91 22.73 3.07
CA ASP A 341 11.78 23.76 2.01
C ASP A 341 10.66 23.45 1.01
#